data_AF-X0WX26-F1
#
_entry.id   AF-X0WX26-F1
#
_cell.length_a   1.000
_cell.length_b   1.000
_cell.length_c   1.000
_cell.angle_alpha   90.00
_cell.angle_beta   90.00
_cell.angle_gamma   90.00
#
_symmetry.space_group_name_H-M   'P 1'
#
loop_
_entity.id
_entity.type
_entity.pdbx_description
1 polymer ?
#
loop_
_entity_poly.entity_id
_entity_poly.type
_entity_poly.pdbx_seq_one_letter_code
_entity_poly.pdbx_strand_id
1 'polypeptide(L)'
;MTKNVFLNDFFSKTAKIKYASTKKAIVISKEYPSELYPDFDFFVELLNSENQIIKWTAIQVIGNLSKVDKKKKVDKLLPGLIGFLNCGKMITANNTILALSEIALNKPEYQKMIFKEFIKVEHYNYDTLECRNVALGKVVSALGEFKNEIKDQKDILEFLERQTNNTRASVKKRAIKLLERLKQYK
;
A
#
# COMPACT_ATOMS: atom_id res chain seq x y z
N MET A 1 -13.51 8.01 24.96
CA MET A 1 -13.26 6.56 25.00
C MET A 1 -12.03 6.29 24.15
N THR A 2 -10.94 5.81 24.74
CA THR A 2 -9.74 5.38 24.00
C THR A 2 -10.13 4.25 23.06
N LYS A 3 -9.96 4.44 21.75
CA LYS A 3 -10.19 3.40 20.75
C LYS A 3 -8.96 2.50 20.75
N ASN A 4 -8.99 1.48 21.60
CA ASN A 4 -7.85 0.57 21.76
C ASN A 4 -8.06 -0.77 21.05
N VAL A 5 -6.96 -1.42 20.66
CA VAL A 5 -6.91 -2.82 20.22
C VAL A 5 -6.21 -3.62 21.30
N PHE A 6 -6.80 -4.74 21.73
CA PHE A 6 -6.10 -5.65 22.63
C PHE A 6 -5.06 -6.44 21.84
N LEU A 7 -3.78 -6.12 22.00
CA LEU A 7 -2.70 -6.69 21.18
C LEU A 7 -2.64 -8.23 21.28
N ASN A 8 -2.97 -8.79 22.45
CA ASN A 8 -3.03 -10.24 22.65
C ASN A 8 -4.08 -10.95 21.76
N ASP A 9 -5.10 -10.23 21.28
CA ASP A 9 -6.13 -10.83 20.43
C ASP A 9 -5.58 -11.25 19.06
N PHE A 10 -4.49 -10.64 18.59
CA PHE A 10 -3.81 -11.06 17.35
C PHE A 10 -3.31 -12.51 17.43
N PHE A 11 -3.07 -13.02 18.64
CA PHE A 11 -2.62 -14.38 18.89
C PHE A 11 -3.74 -15.32 19.37
N SER A 12 -4.98 -14.82 19.45
CA SER A 12 -6.11 -15.63 19.94
C SER A 12 -6.27 -16.93 19.15
N LYS A 13 -6.55 -18.04 19.84
CA LYS A 13 -6.91 -19.30 19.16
C LYS A 13 -8.29 -19.21 18.49
N THR A 14 -9.13 -18.28 18.91
CA THR A 14 -10.45 -18.04 18.33
C THR A 14 -10.33 -17.14 17.09
N ALA A 15 -10.50 -17.72 15.90
CA ALA A 15 -10.38 -17.02 14.63
C ALA A 15 -11.25 -15.75 14.53
N LYS A 16 -12.48 -15.78 15.08
CA LYS A 16 -13.39 -14.63 15.12
C LYS A 16 -12.77 -13.45 15.89
N ILE A 17 -12.15 -13.71 17.04
CA ILE A 17 -11.51 -12.67 17.86
C ILE A 17 -10.30 -12.12 17.12
N LYS A 18 -9.40 -13.00 16.67
CA LYS A 18 -8.19 -12.64 15.92
C LYS A 18 -8.47 -11.73 14.73
N TYR A 19 -9.37 -12.14 13.84
CA TYR A 19 -9.65 -11.40 12.62
C TYR A 19 -10.58 -10.19 12.83
N ALA A 20 -11.31 -10.13 13.95
CA ALA A 20 -11.97 -8.89 14.35
C ALA A 20 -10.93 -7.84 14.77
N SER A 21 -9.91 -8.25 15.53
CA SER A 21 -8.86 -7.34 16.00
C SER A 21 -7.99 -6.81 14.86
N THR A 22 -7.72 -7.61 13.83
CA THR A 22 -7.02 -7.10 12.64
C THR A 22 -7.78 -5.98 11.92
N LYS A 23 -9.08 -6.19 11.66
CA LYS A 23 -9.94 -5.17 11.04
C LYS A 23 -10.02 -3.92 11.90
N LYS A 24 -10.17 -4.09 13.21
CA LYS A 24 -10.23 -2.98 14.17
C LYS A 24 -8.94 -2.16 14.14
N ALA A 25 -7.78 -2.80 14.10
CA ALA A 25 -6.48 -2.13 14.04
C ALA A 25 -6.32 -1.30 12.75
N ILE A 26 -6.73 -1.83 11.59
CA ILE A 26 -6.68 -1.07 10.33
C ILE A 26 -7.54 0.19 10.44
N VAL A 27 -8.79 0.07 10.91
CA VAL A 27 -9.70 1.22 11.06
C VAL A 27 -9.14 2.26 12.03
N ILE A 28 -8.69 1.83 13.22
CA ILE A 28 -8.13 2.75 14.23
C ILE A 28 -6.85 3.41 13.72
N SER A 29 -5.94 2.66 13.07
CA SER A 29 -4.71 3.24 12.53
C SER A 29 -4.99 4.33 11.49
N LYS A 30 -6.07 4.19 10.70
CA LYS A 30 -6.46 5.16 9.68
C LYS A 30 -7.14 6.39 10.27
N GLU A 31 -8.09 6.19 11.18
CA GLU A 31 -8.92 7.27 11.74
C GLU A 31 -8.25 7.99 12.92
N TYR A 32 -7.53 7.23 13.78
CA TYR A 32 -6.90 7.70 15.02
C TYR A 32 -5.45 7.19 15.13
N PRO A 33 -4.56 7.50 14.16
CA PRO A 33 -3.20 6.97 14.13
C PRO A 33 -2.40 7.26 15.40
N SER A 34 -2.62 8.40 16.06
CA SER A 34 -1.94 8.76 17.31
C SER A 34 -2.23 7.80 18.46
N GLU A 35 -3.41 7.16 18.49
CA GLU A 35 -3.78 6.22 19.55
C GLU A 35 -3.07 4.87 19.42
N LEU A 36 -2.73 4.47 18.20
CA LEU A 36 -2.09 3.18 17.92
C LEU A 36 -0.57 3.30 17.69
N TYR A 37 -0.05 4.50 17.47
CA TYR A 37 1.38 4.76 17.30
C TYR A 37 2.26 4.31 18.49
N PRO A 38 1.83 4.34 19.76
CA PRO A 38 2.59 3.75 20.87
C PRO A 38 2.96 2.29 20.64
N ASP A 39 2.09 1.53 19.94
CA ASP A 39 2.27 0.11 19.63
C ASP A 39 2.96 -0.12 18.28
N PHE A 40 3.63 0.88 17.70
CA PHE A 40 4.26 0.78 16.37
C PHE A 40 5.17 -0.44 16.25
N ASP A 41 6.02 -0.69 17.26
CA ASP A 41 7.01 -1.77 17.23
C ASP A 41 6.36 -3.15 17.24
N PHE A 42 5.19 -3.30 17.89
CA PHE A 42 4.38 -4.52 17.80
C PHE A 42 3.97 -4.81 16.36
N PHE A 43 3.51 -3.81 15.60
CA PHE A 43 3.18 -4.01 14.18
C PHE A 43 4.42 -4.31 13.31
N VAL A 44 5.60 -3.81 13.68
CA VAL A 44 6.85 -4.17 12.99
C VAL A 44 7.15 -5.66 13.14
N GLU A 45 7.01 -6.22 14.35
CA GLU A 45 7.20 -7.66 14.59
C GLU A 45 6.24 -8.50 13.74
N LEU A 46 4.98 -8.05 13.61
CA LEU A 46 3.96 -8.73 12.82
C LEU A 46 4.24 -8.77 11.31
N LEU A 47 5.18 -7.97 10.78
CA LEU A 47 5.63 -8.08 9.38
C LEU A 47 6.26 -9.45 9.08
N ASN A 48 6.79 -10.14 10.09
CA ASN A 48 7.41 -11.46 9.98
C ASN A 48 6.44 -12.62 10.22
N SER A 49 5.16 -12.34 10.50
CA SER A 49 4.15 -13.37 10.76
C SER A 49 3.99 -14.34 9.59
N GLU A 50 3.92 -15.64 9.87
CA GLU A 50 3.54 -16.66 8.89
C GLU A 50 2.06 -16.52 8.47
N ASN A 51 1.21 -16.04 9.39
CA ASN A 51 -0.16 -15.72 9.09
C ASN A 51 -0.23 -14.46 8.21
N GLN A 52 -0.66 -14.66 6.95
CA GLN A 52 -0.70 -13.59 5.95
C GLN A 52 -1.68 -12.47 6.30
N ILE A 53 -2.83 -12.77 6.92
CA ILE A 53 -3.80 -11.73 7.31
C ILE A 53 -3.19 -10.79 8.37
N ILE A 54 -2.45 -11.36 9.33
CA ILE A 54 -1.72 -10.58 10.34
C ILE A 54 -0.63 -9.73 9.68
N LYS A 55 0.16 -10.32 8.77
CA LYS A 55 1.19 -9.58 8.02
C LYS A 55 0.61 -8.42 7.20
N TRP A 56 -0.47 -8.66 6.46
CA TRP A 56 -1.14 -7.62 5.69
C TRP A 56 -1.71 -6.51 6.56
N THR A 57 -2.21 -6.87 7.74
CA THR A 57 -2.67 -5.91 8.75
C THR A 57 -1.52 -5.02 9.21
N ALA A 58 -0.37 -5.61 9.54
CA ALA A 58 0.82 -4.87 9.92
C ALA A 58 1.28 -3.89 8.83
N ILE A 59 1.34 -4.35 7.57
CA ILE A 59 1.68 -3.51 6.42
C ILE A 59 0.76 -2.28 6.34
N GLN A 60 -0.57 -2.49 6.36
CA GLN A 60 -1.52 -1.39 6.28
C GLN A 60 -1.45 -0.44 7.49
N VAL A 61 -1.36 -0.99 8.70
CA VAL A 61 -1.26 -0.20 9.93
C VAL A 61 -0.01 0.69 9.89
N ILE A 62 1.16 0.13 9.55
CA ILE A 62 2.41 0.91 9.41
C ILE A 62 2.26 2.03 8.37
N GLY A 63 1.61 1.75 7.23
CA GLY A 63 1.28 2.75 6.23
C GLY A 63 0.47 3.90 6.81
N ASN A 64 -0.62 3.61 7.53
CA ASN A 64 -1.47 4.62 8.14
C ASN A 64 -0.76 5.41 9.26
N LEU A 65 0.05 4.73 10.08
CA LEU A 65 0.81 5.34 11.17
C LEU A 65 1.88 6.34 10.69
N SER A 66 2.28 6.28 9.42
CA SER A 66 3.20 7.26 8.82
C SER A 66 2.75 8.71 8.99
N LYS A 67 1.44 8.97 9.08
CA LYS A 67 0.84 10.29 9.31
C LYS A 67 1.33 10.98 10.58
N VAL A 68 1.64 10.22 11.62
CA VAL A 68 2.03 10.73 12.94
C VAL A 68 3.45 10.34 13.34
N ASP A 69 4.21 9.74 12.41
CA ASP A 69 5.54 9.18 12.64
C ASP A 69 6.65 10.25 12.69
N LYS A 70 6.62 11.07 13.75
CA LYS A 70 7.63 12.10 14.04
C LYS A 70 9.01 11.52 14.31
N LYS A 71 9.09 10.26 14.77
CA LYS A 71 10.35 9.55 15.05
C LYS A 71 10.98 8.91 13.82
N LYS A 72 10.37 9.05 12.63
CA LYS A 72 10.88 8.50 11.37
C LYS A 72 11.13 6.98 11.44
N LYS A 73 10.26 6.25 12.15
CA LYS A 73 10.34 4.79 12.24
C LYS A 73 10.03 4.13 10.89
N VAL A 74 9.08 4.68 10.13
CA VAL A 74 8.68 4.19 8.80
C VAL A 74 9.85 4.25 7.81
N ASP A 75 10.67 5.29 7.91
CA ASP A 75 11.78 5.55 6.99
C ASP A 75 12.73 4.34 6.91
N LYS A 76 12.99 3.69 8.05
CA LYS A 76 13.84 2.48 8.14
C LYS A 76 13.17 1.22 7.57
N LEU A 77 11.85 1.21 7.48
CA LEU A 77 11.06 0.07 6.98
C LEU A 77 10.82 0.13 5.48
N LEU A 78 11.01 1.30 4.85
CA LEU A 78 10.75 1.51 3.42
C LEU A 78 11.41 0.46 2.51
N PRO A 79 12.71 0.11 2.67
CA PRO A 79 13.31 -0.93 1.84
C PRO A 79 12.62 -2.29 1.96
N GLY A 80 12.24 -2.69 3.19
CA GLY A 80 11.54 -3.95 3.44
C GLY A 80 10.11 -3.95 2.88
N LEU A 81 9.38 -2.83 3.06
CA LEU A 81 8.05 -2.64 2.50
C LEU A 81 8.09 -2.68 0.97
N ILE A 82 9.03 -1.98 0.33
CA ILE A 82 9.22 -2.02 -1.13
C ILE A 82 9.50 -3.44 -1.60
N GLY A 83 10.30 -4.22 -0.86
CA GLY A 83 10.57 -5.62 -1.16
C GLY A 83 9.29 -6.48 -1.30
N PHE A 84 8.22 -6.14 -0.57
CA PHE A 84 6.94 -6.85 -0.67
C PHE A 84 6.20 -6.60 -2.00
N LEU A 85 6.58 -5.60 -2.80
CA LEU A 85 6.05 -5.42 -4.16
C LEU A 85 6.53 -6.51 -5.13
N ASN A 86 7.68 -7.13 -4.87
CA ASN A 86 8.30 -8.16 -5.73
C ASN A 86 8.34 -9.54 -5.04
N CYS A 87 7.44 -9.80 -4.09
CA CYS A 87 7.42 -11.07 -3.34
C CYS A 87 6.69 -12.23 -4.05
N GLY A 88 6.28 -12.06 -5.30
CA GLY A 88 5.49 -13.07 -6.03
C GLY A 88 3.99 -13.10 -5.70
N LYS A 89 3.59 -12.57 -4.53
CA LYS A 89 2.24 -12.70 -3.99
C LYS A 89 1.40 -11.43 -4.19
N MET A 90 0.40 -11.53 -5.07
CA MET A 90 -0.51 -10.42 -5.43
C MET A 90 -1.16 -9.74 -4.23
N ILE A 91 -1.69 -10.50 -3.26
CA ILE A 91 -2.41 -9.91 -2.13
C ILE A 91 -1.44 -9.12 -1.23
N THR A 92 -0.23 -9.65 -1.00
CA THR A 92 0.83 -8.94 -0.26
C THR A 92 1.24 -7.66 -0.98
N ALA A 93 1.44 -7.71 -2.30
CA ALA A 93 1.73 -6.52 -3.10
C ALA A 93 0.61 -5.48 -3.03
N ASN A 94 -0.67 -5.89 -3.12
CA ASN A 94 -1.80 -4.97 -3.04
C ASN A 94 -1.89 -4.22 -1.70
N ASN A 95 -1.65 -4.92 -0.59
CA ASN A 95 -1.59 -4.31 0.74
C ASN A 95 -0.38 -3.37 0.87
N THR A 96 0.74 -3.74 0.26
CA THR A 96 1.95 -2.93 0.22
C THR A 96 1.75 -1.65 -0.59
N ILE A 97 1.10 -1.72 -1.75
CA ILE A 97 0.76 -0.54 -2.57
C ILE A 97 -0.12 0.43 -1.76
N LEU A 98 -1.12 -0.08 -1.03
CA LEU A 98 -1.92 0.75 -0.12
C LEU A 98 -1.06 1.46 0.93
N ALA A 99 -0.21 0.71 1.64
CA ALA A 99 0.63 1.27 2.68
C ALA A 99 1.62 2.31 2.13
N LEU A 100 2.24 2.03 0.98
CA LEU A 100 3.16 2.95 0.32
C LEU A 100 2.44 4.20 -0.21
N SER A 101 1.17 4.10 -0.66
CA SER A 101 0.35 5.28 -0.98
C SER A 101 0.15 6.18 0.24
N GLU A 102 -0.21 5.60 1.39
CA GLU A 102 -0.36 6.37 2.63
C GLU A 102 0.96 7.05 3.02
N ILE A 103 2.08 6.34 2.89
CA ILE A 103 3.40 6.90 3.19
C ILE A 103 3.74 8.04 2.21
N ALA A 104 3.48 7.86 0.92
CA ALA A 104 3.71 8.89 -0.09
C ALA A 104 2.82 10.13 0.14
N LEU A 105 1.59 9.98 0.65
CA LEU A 105 0.73 11.10 1.02
C LEU A 105 1.27 11.84 2.26
N ASN A 106 1.70 11.10 3.28
CA ASN A 106 2.08 11.67 4.57
C ASN A 106 3.54 12.16 4.64
N LYS A 107 4.41 11.63 3.77
CA LYS A 107 5.84 11.92 3.71
C LYS A 107 6.26 12.19 2.26
N PRO A 108 5.98 13.40 1.72
CA PRO A 108 6.24 13.76 0.32
C PRO A 108 7.68 13.55 -0.13
N GLU A 109 8.66 13.59 0.79
CA GLU A 109 10.07 13.32 0.50
C GLU A 109 10.32 11.92 -0.09
N TYR A 110 9.43 10.95 0.16
CA TYR A 110 9.53 9.58 -0.37
C TYR A 110 8.70 9.34 -1.63
N GLN A 111 7.86 10.29 -2.08
CA GLN A 111 6.96 10.11 -3.23
C GLN A 111 7.70 9.67 -4.49
N LYS A 112 8.77 10.38 -4.86
CA LYS A 112 9.55 10.09 -6.07
C LYS A 112 10.12 8.67 -6.06
N MET A 113 10.60 8.21 -4.91
CA MET A 113 11.12 6.84 -4.76
C MET A 113 9.98 5.83 -4.87
N ILE A 114 8.86 6.06 -4.17
CA ILE A 114 7.71 5.15 -4.17
C ILE A 114 7.09 5.02 -5.56
N PHE A 115 6.92 6.12 -6.29
CA PHE A 115 6.35 6.09 -7.64
C PHE A 115 7.24 5.32 -8.62
N LYS A 116 8.57 5.44 -8.49
CA LYS A 116 9.51 4.62 -9.27
C LYS A 116 9.34 3.13 -8.98
N GLU A 117 9.13 2.74 -7.72
CA GLU A 117 8.88 1.35 -7.37
C GLU A 117 7.49 0.85 -7.83
N PHE A 118 6.50 1.73 -7.85
CA PHE A 118 5.17 1.43 -8.39
C PHE A 118 5.21 1.08 -9.88
N ILE A 119 5.89 1.88 -10.71
CA ILE A 119 5.95 1.60 -12.15
C ILE A 119 6.76 0.33 -12.46
N LYS A 120 7.75 -0.02 -11.62
CA LYS A 120 8.51 -1.28 -11.76
C LYS A 120 7.67 -2.54 -11.55
N VAL A 121 6.48 -2.45 -10.96
CA VAL A 121 5.58 -3.60 -10.76
C VAL A 121 5.27 -4.33 -12.08
N GLU A 122 5.30 -3.65 -13.23
CA GLU A 122 5.08 -4.28 -14.53
C GLU A 122 6.18 -5.28 -14.93
N HIS A 123 7.35 -5.19 -14.28
CA HIS A 123 8.51 -6.05 -14.51
C HIS A 123 8.73 -7.10 -13.40
N TYR A 124 7.93 -7.08 -12.34
CA TYR A 124 8.07 -8.04 -11.24
C TYR A 124 7.45 -9.39 -11.57
N ASN A 125 8.01 -10.44 -10.96
CA ASN A 125 7.55 -11.81 -11.11
C ASN A 125 6.44 -12.08 -10.09
N TYR A 126 5.30 -12.54 -10.58
CA TYR A 126 4.16 -12.96 -9.78
C TYR A 126 3.83 -14.42 -10.10
N ASP A 127 3.07 -15.07 -9.21
CA ASP A 127 2.61 -16.45 -9.42
C ASP A 127 1.93 -16.64 -10.80
N THR A 128 1.23 -15.61 -11.30
CA THR A 128 0.67 -15.57 -12.66
C THR A 128 0.72 -14.18 -13.26
N LEU A 129 0.61 -14.09 -14.60
CA LEU A 129 0.42 -12.82 -15.31
C LEU A 129 -0.83 -12.07 -14.83
N GLU A 130 -1.91 -12.81 -14.57
CA GLU A 130 -3.16 -12.24 -14.09
C GLU A 130 -3.00 -11.61 -12.70
N CYS A 131 -2.26 -12.26 -11.80
CA CYS A 131 -1.87 -11.70 -10.51
C CYS A 131 -1.11 -10.37 -10.66
N ARG A 132 -0.15 -10.30 -11.59
CA ARG A 132 0.57 -9.06 -11.89
C ARG A 132 -0.38 -7.98 -12.41
N ASN A 133 -1.30 -8.33 -13.31
CA ASN A 133 -2.28 -7.37 -13.85
C ASN A 133 -3.21 -6.80 -12.76
N VAL A 134 -3.62 -7.62 -11.80
CA VAL A 134 -4.40 -7.13 -10.66
C VAL A 134 -3.58 -6.15 -9.81
N ALA A 135 -2.30 -6.45 -9.54
CA ALA A 135 -1.39 -5.55 -8.83
C ALA A 135 -1.17 -4.23 -9.60
N LEU A 136 -0.99 -4.29 -10.92
CA LEU A 136 -0.90 -3.11 -11.80
C LEU A 136 -2.17 -2.27 -11.75
N GLY A 137 -3.33 -2.90 -11.74
CA GLY A 137 -4.60 -2.22 -11.51
C GLY A 137 -4.61 -1.44 -10.20
N LYS A 138 -4.00 -1.99 -9.15
CA LYS A 138 -3.88 -1.32 -7.85
C LYS A 138 -2.89 -0.15 -7.89
N VAL A 139 -1.76 -0.30 -8.58
CA VAL A 139 -0.81 0.79 -8.86
C VAL A 139 -1.48 1.95 -9.58
N VAL A 140 -2.23 1.69 -10.67
CA VAL A 140 -2.93 2.74 -11.42
C VAL A 140 -3.93 3.49 -10.53
N SER A 141 -4.65 2.78 -9.65
CA SER A 141 -5.54 3.43 -8.69
C SER A 141 -4.76 4.32 -7.70
N ALA A 142 -3.66 3.81 -7.15
CA ALA A 142 -2.81 4.52 -6.19
C ALA A 142 -2.23 5.82 -6.79
N LEU A 143 -1.64 5.75 -7.99
CA LEU A 143 -1.14 6.92 -8.70
C LEU A 143 -2.24 7.96 -8.97
N GLY A 144 -3.48 7.51 -9.17
CA GLY A 144 -4.63 8.38 -9.36
C GLY A 144 -4.99 9.28 -8.17
N GLU A 145 -4.41 9.04 -6.99
CA GLU A 145 -4.53 9.90 -5.80
C GLU A 145 -3.58 11.11 -5.85
N PHE A 146 -2.55 11.06 -6.71
CA PHE A 146 -1.47 12.06 -6.80
C PHE A 146 -1.46 12.80 -8.13
N LYS A 147 -2.63 13.16 -8.66
CA LYS A 147 -2.76 13.68 -10.04
C LYS A 147 -1.92 14.93 -10.29
N ASN A 148 -1.85 15.82 -9.31
CA ASN A 148 -1.09 17.07 -9.45
C ASN A 148 0.42 16.81 -9.49
N GLU A 149 0.86 15.80 -8.75
CA GLU A 149 2.27 15.42 -8.63
C GLU A 149 2.75 14.64 -9.85
N ILE A 150 1.87 13.84 -10.49
CA ILE A 150 2.27 12.94 -11.59
C ILE A 150 1.97 13.48 -12.99
N LYS A 151 1.18 14.55 -13.14
CA LYS A 151 0.68 15.01 -14.47
C LYS A 151 1.79 15.36 -15.47
N ASP A 152 2.97 15.73 -14.99
CA ASP A 152 4.14 16.11 -15.81
C ASP A 152 5.30 15.10 -15.71
N GLN A 153 5.10 13.97 -15.02
CA GLN A 153 6.12 12.93 -14.87
C GLN A 153 6.08 11.96 -16.05
N LYS A 154 7.01 12.15 -16.99
CA LYS A 154 7.08 11.39 -18.25
C LYS A 154 7.09 9.87 -18.06
N ASP A 155 7.89 9.36 -17.13
CA ASP A 155 7.99 7.93 -16.83
C ASP A 155 6.67 7.32 -16.33
N ILE A 156 5.94 8.05 -15.49
CA ILE A 156 4.61 7.67 -15.03
C ILE A 156 3.59 7.70 -16.17
N LEU A 157 3.62 8.74 -17.01
CA LEU A 157 2.71 8.84 -18.17
C LEU A 157 2.93 7.69 -19.15
N GLU A 158 4.18 7.37 -19.49
CA GLU A 158 4.53 6.24 -20.36
C GLU A 158 4.10 4.91 -19.74
N PHE A 159 4.27 4.73 -18.44
CA PHE A 159 3.73 3.56 -17.73
C PHE A 159 2.21 3.45 -17.89
N LEU A 160 1.47 4.54 -17.63
CA LEU A 160 0.02 4.55 -17.77
C LEU A 160 -0.42 4.27 -19.21
N GLU A 161 0.30 4.79 -20.21
CA GLU A 161 0.06 4.50 -21.62
C GLU A 161 0.23 3.00 -21.93
N ARG A 162 1.29 2.35 -21.45
CA ARG A 162 1.44 0.90 -21.56
C ARG A 162 0.27 0.16 -20.90
N GLN A 163 -0.21 0.63 -19.74
CA GLN A 163 -1.35 0.02 -19.07
C GLN A 163 -2.69 0.16 -19.82
N THR A 164 -2.79 1.04 -20.82
CA THR A 164 -3.96 1.09 -21.72
C THR A 164 -4.07 -0.14 -22.64
N ASN A 165 -3.00 -0.91 -22.77
CA ASN A 165 -2.96 -2.18 -23.50
C ASN A 165 -2.97 -3.40 -22.57
N ASN A 166 -3.24 -3.22 -21.27
CA ASN A 166 -3.28 -4.33 -20.33
C ASN A 166 -4.38 -5.35 -20.71
N THR A 167 -4.06 -6.64 -20.64
CA THR A 167 -4.98 -7.72 -21.03
C THR A 167 -6.21 -7.82 -20.10
N ARG A 168 -6.10 -7.34 -18.86
CA ARG A 168 -7.24 -7.22 -17.96
C ARG A 168 -8.01 -5.92 -18.26
N ALA A 169 -9.19 -6.05 -18.88
CA ALA A 169 -10.02 -4.93 -19.34
C ALA A 169 -10.29 -3.84 -18.26
N SER A 170 -10.45 -4.24 -17.00
CA SER A 170 -10.66 -3.29 -15.90
C SER A 170 -9.45 -2.39 -15.62
N VAL A 171 -8.23 -2.89 -15.84
CA VAL A 171 -6.97 -2.12 -15.69
C VAL A 171 -6.83 -1.16 -16.85
N LYS A 172 -7.00 -1.65 -18.08
CA LYS A 172 -7.04 -0.84 -19.31
C LYS A 172 -7.99 0.35 -19.16
N LYS A 173 -9.25 0.10 -18.78
CA LYS A 173 -10.25 1.16 -18.59
C LYS A 173 -9.83 2.19 -17.54
N ARG A 174 -9.18 1.74 -16.46
CA ARG A 174 -8.72 2.64 -15.39
C ARG A 174 -7.54 3.51 -15.84
N ALA A 175 -6.59 2.95 -16.57
CA ALA A 175 -5.44 3.68 -17.10
C ALA A 175 -5.87 4.76 -18.09
N ILE A 176 -6.75 4.42 -19.05
CA ILE A 176 -7.34 5.38 -20.00
C ILE A 176 -8.00 6.55 -19.24
N LYS A 177 -8.89 6.23 -18.29
CA LYS A 177 -9.60 7.25 -17.50
C LYS A 177 -8.65 8.15 -16.70
N LEU A 178 -7.54 7.59 -16.19
CA LEU A 178 -6.56 8.39 -15.46
C LEU A 178 -5.81 9.33 -16.42
N LEU A 179 -5.34 8.84 -17.57
CA LEU A 179 -4.67 9.68 -18.58
C LEU A 179 -5.58 10.82 -19.08
N GLU A 180 -6.85 10.54 -19.35
CA GLU A 180 -7.84 11.56 -19.72
C GLU A 180 -7.95 12.66 -18.66
N ARG A 181 -8.01 12.25 -17.38
CA ARG A 181 -8.04 13.20 -16.25
C ARG A 181 -6.76 14.02 -16.18
N LEU A 182 -5.58 13.42 -16.35
CA LEU A 182 -4.30 14.13 -16.27
C LEU A 182 -4.15 15.18 -17.38
N LYS A 183 -4.70 14.93 -18.58
CA LYS A 183 -4.74 15.92 -19.67
C LYS A 183 -5.57 17.17 -19.35
N GLN A 184 -6.54 17.08 -18.45
CA GLN A 184 -7.37 18.22 -18.02
C GLN A 184 -6.64 19.16 -17.03
N TYR A 185 -5.45 18.79 -16.54
CA TYR A 185 -4.62 19.61 -15.66
C TYR A 185 -3.44 20.29 -16.38
N LYS A 186 -3.39 20.17 -17.72
CA LYS A 186 -2.50 20.94 -18.60
C LYS A 186 -3.14 22.27 -18.93
#